data_AF-A0A2V8UPC4-F1
#
_entry.id   AF-A0A2V8UPC4-F1
#
_cell.length_a   1.000
_cell.length_b   1.000
_cell.length_c   1.000
_cell.angle_alpha   90.00
_cell.angle_beta   90.00
_cell.angle_gamma   90.00
#
_symmetry.space_group_name_H-M   'P 1'
#
loop_
_entity.id
_entity.type
_entity.pdbx_description
1 polymer ?
#
loop_
_entity_poly.entity_id
_entity_poly.type
_entity_poly.pdbx_seq_one_letter_code
_entity_poly.pdbx_strand_id
1 'polypeptide(L)' 'MRRKRTLNGAFGSGKDLYVAAWQAVKVVDRSEETEEDGTIIQRERERFTNELTPVYASGETAILR' A
#
# COMPACT_ATOMS: atom_id res chain seq x y z
N MET A 1 26.66 11.26 -0.62
CA MET A 1 25.21 11.48 -0.47
C MET A 1 24.44 10.55 -1.41
N ARG A 2 24.03 9.35 -0.95
CA ARG A 2 23.27 8.40 -1.80
C ARG A 2 21.80 8.83 -1.81
N ARG A 3 21.31 9.31 -2.95
CA ARG A 3 19.88 9.57 -3.15
C ARG A 3 19.15 8.22 -3.13
N LYS A 4 18.27 7.99 -2.15
CA LYS A 4 17.24 6.93 -2.19
C LYS A 4 16.42 7.16 -3.46
N ARG A 5 16.71 6.42 -4.51
CA ARG A 5 15.95 6.46 -5.76
C ARG A 5 15.22 5.11 -5.85
N THR A 6 13.89 5.21 -5.78
CA THR A 6 12.88 4.26 -6.25
C THR A 6 12.75 2.93 -5.48
N LEU A 7 11.59 2.71 -4.84
CA LEU A 7 11.14 1.35 -4.45
C LEU A 7 10.93 0.44 -5.68
N ASN A 8 10.97 1.00 -6.90
CA ASN A 8 10.93 0.23 -8.14
C ASN A 8 12.34 -0.16 -8.56
N GLY A 9 12.60 -1.46 -8.67
CA GLY A 9 13.91 -1.98 -9.02
C GLY A 9 13.96 -3.51 -9.02
N ALA A 10 15.07 -4.06 -9.49
CA ALA A 10 15.39 -5.47 -9.33
C ALA A 10 16.15 -5.68 -8.01
N PHE A 11 15.73 -6.66 -7.23
CA PHE A 11 16.21 -6.97 -5.90
C PHE A 11 16.38 -8.47 -5.73
N GLY A 12 17.18 -8.89 -4.75
CA GLY A 12 17.42 -10.30 -4.48
C GLY A 12 18.42 -10.94 -5.46
N SER A 13 18.53 -12.27 -5.42
CA SER A 13 19.48 -13.04 -6.21
C SER A 13 19.05 -14.49 -6.37
N GLY A 14 19.50 -15.16 -7.43
CA GLY A 14 19.16 -16.57 -7.68
C GLY A 14 17.66 -16.76 -7.83
N LYS A 15 17.10 -17.74 -7.12
CA LYS A 15 15.65 -18.04 -7.12
C LYS A 15 14.80 -16.94 -6.47
N ASP A 16 15.39 -16.13 -5.59
CA ASP A 16 14.72 -15.06 -4.86
C ASP A 16 14.95 -13.70 -5.52
N LEU A 17 15.39 -13.67 -6.78
CA LEU A 17 15.43 -12.45 -7.59
C LEU A 17 14.00 -11.99 -7.88
N TYR A 18 13.69 -10.71 -7.67
CA TYR A 18 12.39 -10.13 -7.97
C TYR A 18 12.49 -8.69 -8.47
N VAL A 19 11.50 -8.28 -9.26
CA VAL A 19 11.26 -6.87 -9.57
C VAL A 19 10.17 -6.35 -8.65
N ALA A 20 10.39 -5.21 -8.01
CA ALA A 20 9.40 -4.60 -7.15
C ALA A 20 8.70 -3.45 -7.86
N ALA A 21 7.37 -3.39 -7.73
CA ALA A 21 6.53 -2.29 -8.17
C ALA A 21 5.81 -1.68 -6.97
N TRP A 22 6.12 -0.43 -6.67
CA TRP A 22 5.54 0.34 -5.58
C TRP A 22 4.49 1.32 -6.10
N GLN A 23 3.42 1.47 -5.33
CA GLN A 23 2.40 2.47 -5.56
C GLN A 23 1.88 3.05 -4.24
N ALA A 24 1.53 4.33 -4.27
CA ALA A 24 0.72 4.94 -3.23
C ALA A 24 -0.76 4.68 -3.55
N VAL A 25 -1.50 4.15 -2.57
CA VAL A 25 -2.92 3.82 -2.69
C VAL A 25 -3.70 4.75 -1.77
N LYS A 26 -4.69 5.47 -2.32
CA LYS A 26 -5.61 6.29 -1.52
C LYS A 26 -6.60 5.38 -0.80
N VAL A 27 -6.75 5.57 0.50
CA VAL A 27 -7.72 4.90 1.35
C VAL A 27 -8.66 5.96 1.91
N VAL A 28 -9.95 5.67 1.86
CA VAL A 28 -11.00 6.52 2.44
C VAL A 28 -11.73 5.70 3.50
N ASP A 29 -11.56 6.07 4.76
CA ASP A 29 -12.31 5.49 5.86
C ASP A 29 -13.58 6.30 6.08
N ARG A 30 -14.72 5.61 6.21
CA ARG A 30 -16.00 6.23 6.56
C ARG A 30 -16.53 5.57 7.81
N SER A 31 -16.99 6.38 8.76
CA SER A 31 -17.69 5.92 9.94
C SER A 31 -18.93 6.77 10.16
N GLU A 32 -20.00 6.12 10.59
CA GLU A 32 -21.24 6.76 11.02
C GLU A 32 -21.50 6.38 12.47
N GLU A 33 -21.86 7.36 13.28
CA GLU A 33 -22.21 7.20 14.69
C GLU A 33 -23.53 7.94 14.93
N THR A 34 -24.48 7.28 15.59
CA THR A 34 -25.74 7.89 16.01
C THR A 34 -25.66 8.16 17.51
N GLU A 35 -25.80 9.42 17.90
CA GLU A 35 -25.89 9.82 19.30
C GLU A 35 -27.27 9.49 19.87
N GLU A 36 -27.39 9.48 21.20
CA GLU A 36 -28.63 9.14 21.90
C GLU A 36 -29.81 10.08 21.58
N ASP A 37 -29.52 11.33 21.17
CA ASP A 37 -30.51 12.33 20.79
C ASP A 37 -30.96 12.21 19.31
N GLY A 38 -30.45 11.22 18.58
CA GLY A 38 -30.73 10.99 17.17
C GLY A 38 -29.85 11.77 16.21
N THR A 39 -28.87 12.54 16.70
CA THR A 39 -27.85 13.20 15.85
C THR A 39 -26.99 12.14 15.16
N ILE A 40 -26.76 12.32 13.85
CA ILE A 40 -25.89 11.43 13.06
C ILE A 40 -24.57 12.15 12.80
N ILE A 41 -23.48 11.57 13.29
CA ILE A 41 -22.12 12.03 13.04
C ILE A 41 -21.50 11.16 11.95
N GLN A 42 -21.23 11.78 10.80
CA GLN A 42 -20.48 11.16 9.71
C GLN A 42 -19.04 11.66 9.71
N ARG A 43 -18.09 10.75 9.68
CA ARG A 43 -16.66 11.07 9.58
C ARG A 43 -16.07 10.40 8.35
N GLU A 44 -15.35 11.20 7.56
CA GLU A 44 -14.55 10.72 6.43
C GLU A 44 -13.09 11.06 6.68
N ARG A 45 -12.20 10.05 6.54
CA ARG A 45 -10.76 10.22 6.63
C ARG A 45 -10.11 9.74 5.35
N GLU A 46 -9.38 10.63 4.69
CA GLU A 46 -8.53 10.26 3.56
C GLU A 46 -7.09 10.07 4.03
N ARG A 47 -6.46 8.97 3.62
CA ARG A 47 -5.03 8.73 3.81
C ARG A 47 -4.42 8.04 2.58
N PHE A 48 -3.12 8.12 2.44
CA PHE A 48 -2.38 7.31 1.48
C PHE A 48 -1.63 6.20 2.21
N THR A 49 -1.77 4.97 1.72
CA THR A 49 -0.95 3.83 2.12
C THR A 49 -0.01 3.44 0.99
N ASN A 50 0.96 2.57 1.30
CA ASN A 50 1.90 2.03 0.33
C ASN A 50 1.52 0.59 0.01
N GLU A 51 1.59 0.22 -1.25
CA GLU A 51 1.53 -1.17 -1.69
C GLU A 51 2.80 -1.51 -2.46
N LEU A 52 3.35 -2.70 -2.21
CA LEU A 52 4.49 -3.25 -2.95
C LEU A 52 4.10 -4.58 -3.58
N THR A 53 4.31 -4.70 -4.88
CA THR A 53 4.12 -5.94 -5.63
C THR A 53 5.48 -6.45 -6.10
N PRO A 54 6.09 -7.44 -5.41
CA PRO A 54 7.21 -8.19 -5.96
C PRO A 54 6.73 -9.20 -7.01
N VAL A 55 7.45 -9.25 -8.13
CA VAL A 55 7.35 -10.30 -9.15
C VAL A 55 8.67 -11.06 -9.16
N TYR A 56 8.65 -12.29 -8.68
CA TYR A 56 9.84 -13.14 -8.57
C TYR A 56 10.24 -13.72 -9.93
N ALA A 57 11.51 -14.10 -10.07
CA ALA A 57 12.03 -14.73 -11.28
C ALA A 57 11.35 -16.07 -11.60
N SER A 58 10.77 -16.73 -10.60
CA SER A 58 9.90 -17.91 -10.77
C SER A 58 8.56 -17.60 -11.43
N GLY A 59 8.18 -16.32 -11.53
CA GLY A 59 6.85 -15.86 -11.98
C GLY A 59 5.84 -15.71 -10.84
N GLU A 60 6.19 -16.10 -9.62
CA GLU A 60 5.33 -15.88 -8.45
C GLU A 60 5.21 -14.39 -8.13
N THR A 61 4.08 -14.00 -7.55
CA THR A 61 3.81 -12.61 -7.15
C THR A 61 3.24 -12.55 -5.75
N ALA A 62 3.55 -11.49 -5.02
CA ALA A 62 2.91 -11.18 -3.74
C ALA A 62 2.41 -9.73 -3.72
N ILE A 63 1.57 -9.39 -2.75
CA ILE A 63 1.16 -8.02 -2.46
C ILE A 63 1.43 -7.74 -0.98
N LEU A 64 2.19 -6.69 -0.71
CA LEU A 64 2.54 -6.24 0.64
C LEU A 64 1.87 -4.87 0.89
N ARG A 65 1.12 -4.75 1.99
CA ARG A 65 0.33 -3.56 2.38
C ARG A 65 0.64 -3.14 3.81
#